data_AF-A0A917QEA7-F1
#
_entry.id   AF-A0A917QEA7-F1
#
_cell.length_a   1.000
_cell.length_b   1.000
_cell.length_c   1.000
_cell.angle_alpha   90.00
_cell.angle_beta   90.00
_cell.angle_gamma   90.00
#
_symmetry.space_group_name_H-M   'P 1'
#
loop_
_entity.id
_entity.type
_entity.pdbx_description
1 polymer ?
#
loop_
_entity_poly.entity_id
_entity_poly.type
_entity_poly.pdbx_seq_one_letter_code
_entity_poly.pdbx_strand_id
1 'polypeptide(L)'
;MLAGSVAMLHFHPFPDDPILSRALAAVLGVVAIVTSAGSLHRWFANDRAIRADGPLARPRLVTVTALTLTTFALVIASLAAVA
;
A
#
# COMPACT_ATOMS: atom_id res chain seq x y z
N MET A 1 -6.22 -0.03 -4.36
CA MET A 1 -5.65 -1.22 -3.67
C MET A 1 -6.63 -1.87 -2.71
N LEU A 2 -7.32 -1.09 -1.85
CA LEU A 2 -8.35 -1.65 -0.96
C LEU A 2 -9.41 -2.47 -1.71
N ALA A 3 -9.96 -1.95 -2.81
CA ALA A 3 -10.92 -2.67 -3.64
C ALA A 3 -10.38 -4.03 -4.14
N GLY A 4 -9.11 -4.09 -4.53
CA GLY A 4 -8.45 -5.33 -4.92
C GLY A 4 -8.27 -6.31 -3.75
N SER A 5 -7.90 -5.81 -2.56
CA SER A 5 -7.82 -6.62 -1.33
C SER A 5 -9.17 -7.28 -1.00
N VAL A 6 -10.25 -6.49 -1.04
CA VAL A 6 -11.61 -6.99 -0.80
C VAL A 6 -12.03 -7.99 -1.87
N ALA A 7 -11.72 -7.71 -3.15
CA ALA A 7 -11.99 -8.64 -4.25
C ALA A 7 -11.28 -9.99 -4.06
N MET A 8 -10.02 -10.01 -3.62
CA MET A 8 -9.30 -11.25 -3.32
C MET A 8 -9.97 -12.08 -2.23
N LEU A 9 -10.49 -11.43 -1.19
CA LEU A 9 -11.23 -12.10 -0.11
C LEU A 9 -12.61 -12.59 -0.53
N HIS A 10 -13.23 -11.95 -1.52
CA HIS A 10 -14.60 -12.26 -1.93
C HIS A 10 -14.63 -13.32 -3.02
N PHE A 11 -13.81 -13.16 -4.07
CA PHE A 11 -13.87 -13.98 -5.27
C PHE A 11 -13.02 -15.25 -5.19
N HIS A 12 -12.18 -15.41 -4.17
CA HIS A 12 -11.34 -16.61 -3.96
C HIS A 12 -10.70 -17.11 -5.27
N PRO A 13 -9.88 -16.28 -5.95
CA PRO A 13 -9.37 -16.60 -7.28
C PRO A 13 -8.47 -17.84 -7.32
N PHE A 14 -7.95 -18.26 -6.17
CA PHE A 14 -7.17 -19.48 -5.99
C PHE A 14 -7.92 -20.41 -5.02
N PRO A 15 -8.89 -21.21 -5.50
CA PRO A 15 -9.71 -22.06 -4.65
C PRO A 15 -8.91 -23.22 -4.03
N ASP A 16 -7.87 -23.70 -4.71
CA ASP A 16 -7.00 -24.78 -4.24
C ASP A 16 -5.95 -24.30 -3.22
N ASP A 17 -5.70 -22.98 -3.14
CA ASP A 17 -4.78 -22.37 -2.20
C ASP A 17 -5.39 -21.14 -1.50
N PRO A 18 -6.19 -21.37 -0.45
CA PRO A 18 -6.83 -20.30 0.31
C PRO A 18 -5.82 -19.45 1.10
N ILE A 19 -4.61 -19.96 1.35
CA ILE A 19 -3.55 -19.24 2.04
C ILE A 19 -3.01 -18.14 1.12
N LEU A 20 -2.78 -18.45 -0.15
CA LEU A 20 -2.31 -17.49 -1.15
C LEU A 20 -3.29 -16.32 -1.34
N SER A 21 -4.60 -16.61 -1.45
CA SER A 21 -5.63 -15.58 -1.59
C SER A 21 -5.66 -14.62 -0.39
N ARG A 22 -5.52 -15.15 0.84
CA ARG A 22 -5.47 -14.34 2.06
C ARG A 22 -4.18 -13.53 2.17
N ALA A 23 -3.04 -14.10 1.78
CA ALA A 23 -1.76 -13.41 1.78
C ALA A 23 -1.79 -12.20 0.82
N LEU A 24 -2.29 -12.40 -0.40
CA LEU A 24 -2.42 -11.31 -1.39
C LEU A 24 -3.40 -10.24 -0.92
N ALA A 25 -4.54 -10.63 -0.34
CA ALA A 25 -5.49 -9.70 0.24
C ALA A 25 -4.86 -8.86 1.36
N ALA A 26 -4.10 -9.48 2.26
CA ALA A 26 -3.43 -8.80 3.36
C ALA A 26 -2.41 -7.78 2.84
N VAL A 27 -1.59 -8.16 1.85
CA VAL A 27 -0.61 -7.24 1.24
C VAL A 27 -1.31 -6.04 0.60
N LEU A 28 -2.33 -6.28 -0.23
CA LEU A 28 -3.08 -5.21 -0.88
C LEU A 28 -3.75 -4.27 0.16
N GLY A 29 -4.20 -4.82 1.28
CA GLY A 29 -4.75 -4.07 2.41
C GLY A 29 -3.70 -3.17 3.08
N VAL A 30 -2.52 -3.72 3.41
CA VAL A 30 -1.43 -2.96 4.01
C VAL A 30 -0.96 -1.83 3.08
N VAL A 31 -0.79 -2.10 1.78
CA VAL A 31 -0.44 -1.08 0.79
C VAL A 31 -1.49 0.04 0.75
N ALA A 32 -2.78 -0.31 0.81
CA ALA A 32 -3.84 0.68 0.85
C ALA A 32 -3.76 1.55 2.11
N ILE A 33 -3.53 0.95 3.29
CA ILE A 33 -3.39 1.67 4.56
C ILE A 33 -2.18 2.61 4.51
N VAL A 34 -1.01 2.14 4.09
CA VAL A 34 0.21 2.97 4.03
C VAL A 34 0.04 4.13 3.04
N THR A 35 -0.58 3.88 1.89
CA THR A 35 -0.84 4.94 0.90
C THR A 35 -1.79 6.00 1.45
N SER A 36 -2.86 5.58 2.13
CA SER A 36 -3.82 6.49 2.77
C SER A 36 -3.22 7.27 3.94
N ALA A 37 -2.42 6.61 4.79
CA ALA A 37 -1.73 7.27 5.89
C ALA A 37 -0.70 8.29 5.38
N GLY A 38 0.06 7.92 4.34
CA GLY A 38 1.02 8.82 3.69
C GLY A 38 0.35 10.03 3.04
N SER A 39 -0.78 9.84 2.35
CA SER A 39 -1.51 10.94 1.73
C SER A 39 -2.11 11.88 2.78
N LEU A 40 -2.62 11.33 3.89
CA LEU A 40 -3.15 12.10 5.01
C LEU A 40 -2.04 12.91 5.72
N HIS A 41 -0.88 12.29 5.95
CA HIS A 41 0.26 12.97 6.54
C HIS A 41 0.74 14.14 5.66
N ARG A 42 0.79 13.96 4.33
CA ARG A 42 1.11 15.07 3.40
C ARG A 42 0.04 16.16 3.46
N TRP A 43 -1.23 15.80 3.52
CA TRP A 43 -2.30 16.79 3.61
C TRP A 43 -2.15 17.66 4.86
N PHE A 44 -1.89 17.06 6.03
CA PHE A 44 -1.62 17.82 7.25
C PHE A 44 -0.34 18.67 7.17
N ALA A 45 0.73 18.15 6.57
CA ALA A 45 1.96 18.92 6.37
C ALA A 45 1.75 20.14 5.47
N ASN A 46 0.98 19.99 4.40
CA ASN A 46 0.65 21.08 3.50
C ASN A 46 -0.33 22.07 4.14
N ASP A 47 -1.36 21.61 4.85
CA ASP A 47 -2.30 22.49 5.56
C ASP A 47 -1.56 23.37 6.58
N ARG A 48 -0.62 22.79 7.34
CA ARG A 48 0.21 23.53 8.27
C ARG A 48 1.12 24.54 7.57
N ALA A 49 1.74 24.16 6.45
CA ALA A 49 2.61 25.07 5.69
C ALA A 49 1.82 26.24 5.10
N ILE A 50 0.62 26.00 4.56
CA ILE A 50 -0.28 27.04 4.04
C ILE A 50 -0.68 28.01 5.15
N ARG A 51 -1.07 27.51 6.33
CA ARG A 51 -1.43 28.36 7.47
C ARG A 51 -0.26 29.20 8.01
N ALA A 52 0.97 28.80 7.73
CA ALA A 52 2.18 29.49 8.16
C ALA A 52 2.83 30.31 7.04
N ASP A 53 2.16 30.47 5.88
CA ASP A 53 2.72 31.08 4.66
C ASP A 53 4.10 30.54 4.27
N GLY A 54 4.34 29.25 4.58
CA GLY A 54 5.61 28.56 4.37
C GLY A 54 5.66 27.81 3.04
N PRO A 55 6.87 27.44 2.57
CA PRO A 55 7.04 26.67 1.35
C PRO A 55 6.38 25.28 1.48
N LEU A 56 5.64 24.88 0.44
CA LEU A 56 4.95 23.58 0.38
C LEU A 56 5.95 22.41 0.49
N ALA A 57 5.53 21.34 1.17
CA ALA A 57 6.36 20.15 1.34
C ALA A 57 6.67 19.51 -0.02
N ARG A 58 7.96 19.36 -0.34
CA ARG A 58 8.39 18.70 -1.59
C ARG A 58 7.89 17.25 -1.64
N PRO A 59 7.44 16.76 -2.80
CA PRO A 59 6.82 15.45 -2.93
C PRO A 59 7.85 14.33 -2.77
N ARG A 60 8.04 13.83 -1.55
CA ARG A 60 8.79 12.58 -1.25
C ARG A 60 7.93 11.31 -1.27
N LEU A 61 6.62 11.49 -1.46
CA LEU A 61 5.63 10.41 -1.39
C LEU A 61 5.80 9.37 -2.50
N VAL A 62 6.28 9.76 -3.68
CA VAL A 62 6.56 8.81 -4.77
C VAL A 62 7.61 7.82 -4.34
N THR A 63 8.68 8.28 -3.70
CA THR A 63 9.78 7.43 -3.26
C THR A 63 9.34 6.46 -2.16
N VAL A 64 8.60 6.94 -1.15
CA VAL A 64 8.10 6.08 -0.06
C VAL A 64 7.12 5.05 -0.60
N THR A 65 6.18 5.46 -1.46
CA THR A 65 5.19 4.55 -2.04
C THR A 65 5.85 3.52 -2.95
N ALA A 66 6.83 3.94 -3.77
CA ALA A 66 7.62 3.04 -4.60
C ALA A 66 8.40 2.03 -3.74
N LEU A 67 9.13 2.48 -2.72
CA LEU A 67 9.91 1.60 -1.85
C LEU A 67 9.01 0.58 -1.13
N THR A 68 7.84 1.02 -0.68
CA THR A 68 6.86 0.15 -0.01
C THR A 68 6.32 -0.90 -0.98
N LEU A 69 5.93 -0.49 -2.18
CA LEU A 69 5.45 -1.40 -3.24
C LEU A 69 6.54 -2.38 -3.67
N THR A 70 7.77 -1.92 -3.88
CA THR A 70 8.90 -2.78 -4.28
C THR A 70 9.23 -3.80 -3.20
N THR A 71 9.25 -3.40 -1.93
CA THR A 71 9.52 -4.33 -0.81
C THR A 71 8.44 -5.40 -0.73
N PHE A 72 7.16 -5.02 -0.84
CA PHE A 72 6.06 -5.98 -0.83
C PHE A 72 6.06 -6.92 -2.04
N ALA A 73 6.36 -6.40 -3.24
CA ALA A 73 6.49 -7.22 -4.44
C ALA A 73 7.62 -8.25 -4.29
N LEU A 74 8.75 -7.84 -3.70
CA LEU A 74 9.87 -8.74 -3.43
C LEU A 74 9.47 -9.85 -2.45
N VAL A 75 8.80 -9.50 -1.35
CA VAL A 75 8.36 -10.48 -0.35
C VAL A 75 7.38 -11.50 -0.94
N ILE A 76 6.43 -11.05 -1.75
CA ILE A 76 5.49 -11.97 -2.44
C ILE A 76 6.24 -12.88 -3.40
N ALA A 77 7.13 -12.33 -4.24
CA ALA A 77 7.90 -13.12 -5.19
C ALA A 77 8.76 -14.19 -4.50
N SER A 78 9.39 -13.84 -3.38
CA SER A 78 10.18 -14.76 -2.56
C SER A 78 9.32 -15.89 -1.97
N LEU A 79 8.14 -15.56 -1.44
CA LEU A 79 7.23 -16.56 -0.87
C LEU A 79 6.68 -17.49 -1.95
N ALA A 80 6.31 -16.96 -3.11
CA ALA A 80 5.84 -17.74 -4.24
C ALA A 80 6.93 -18.63 -4.87
N ALA A 81 8.20 -18.24 -4.77
CA ALA A 81 9.31 -19.04 -5.28
C ALA A 81 9.68 -20.24 -4.39
N VAL A 82 9.22 -20.24 -3.13
CA VAL A 82 9.53 -21.30 -2.14
C VAL A 82 8.33 -22.22 -1.88
N ALA A 83 7.12 -21.79 -2.28
CA ALA A 83 5.91 -22.61 -2.29
C ALA A 83 5.84 -23.50 -3.54
#